data_AF-A0A142J408-F1
#
_entry.id   AF-A0A142J408-F1
#
_cell.length_a   1.000
_cell.length_b   1.000
_cell.length_c   1.000
_cell.angle_alpha   90.00
_cell.angle_beta   90.00
_cell.angle_gamma   90.00
#
_symmetry.space_group_name_H-M   'P 1'
#
loop_
_entity.id
_entity.type
_entity.pdbx_description
1 polymer ?
#
loop_
_entity_poly.entity_id
_entity_poly.type
_entity_poly.pdbx_seq_one_letter_code
_entity_poly.pdbx_strand_id
1 'polypeptide(L)'
;GGTGTGAAPVIARISRELDILTVGVVTTPFDFEGLRRKKIAMLGLEEMEKNVDTLIIIPNQNLFRVANENTTFKDVFKRVDNVLRDGVNSITALMVNPGLINLDFADIKSVMQGKGRAMMGTGE
;
A
#
# COMPACT_ATOMS: atom_id res chain seq x y z
N GLY A 1 -11.49 5.07 4.58
CA GLY A 1 -12.91 5.04 5.02
C GLY A 1 -13.02 4.20 6.28
N GLY A 2 -14.21 4.07 6.89
CA GLY A 2 -14.34 3.41 8.20
C GLY A 2 -13.89 1.94 8.22
N THR A 3 -14.43 1.10 7.32
CA THR A 3 -14.17 -0.34 7.32
C THR A 3 -12.72 -0.69 7.04
N GLY A 4 -12.13 -0.10 5.98
CA GLY A 4 -10.72 -0.37 5.66
C GLY A 4 -9.76 0.05 6.76
N THR A 5 -9.98 1.21 7.38
CA THR A 5 -9.14 1.71 8.48
C THR A 5 -9.27 0.85 9.75
N GLY A 6 -10.45 0.32 10.05
CA GLY A 6 -10.67 -0.48 11.27
C GLY A 6 -10.41 -1.98 11.12
N ALA A 7 -10.76 -2.57 9.98
CA ALA A 7 -10.69 -4.01 9.77
C ALA A 7 -9.32 -4.47 9.26
N ALA A 8 -8.62 -3.67 8.44
CA ALA A 8 -7.33 -4.08 7.88
C ALA A 8 -6.28 -4.42 8.95
N PRO A 9 -6.12 -3.65 10.05
CA PRO A 9 -5.16 -4.01 11.11
C PRO A 9 -5.50 -5.33 11.80
N VAL A 10 -6.80 -5.66 11.92
CA VAL A 10 -7.25 -6.91 12.53
C VAL A 10 -6.87 -8.09 11.65
N ILE A 11 -7.12 -8.00 10.34
CA ILE A 11 -6.75 -9.04 9.38
C ILE A 11 -5.22 -9.22 9.36
N ALA A 12 -4.48 -8.11 9.28
CA ALA A 12 -3.02 -8.13 9.27
C ALA A 12 -2.42 -8.79 10.52
N ARG A 13 -2.99 -8.49 11.70
CA ARG A 13 -2.60 -9.12 12.95
C ARG A 13 -2.76 -10.64 12.91
N ILE A 14 -3.93 -11.12 12.48
CA ILE A 14 -4.21 -12.56 12.38
C ILE A 14 -3.24 -13.22 11.40
N SER A 15 -2.95 -12.59 10.25
CA SER A 15 -1.96 -13.11 9.30
C SER A 15 -0.57 -13.24 9.92
N ARG A 16 -0.12 -12.25 10.71
CA ARG A 16 1.16 -12.32 11.44
C ARG A 16 1.18 -13.37 12.53
N GLU A 17 0.09 -13.52 13.29
CA GLU A 17 -0.04 -14.56 14.32
C GLU A 17 0.07 -15.98 13.73
N LEU A 18 -0.22 -16.13 12.44
CA LEU A 18 -0.08 -17.37 11.67
C LEU A 18 1.28 -17.51 10.96
N ASP A 19 2.26 -16.66 11.27
CA ASP A 19 3.60 -16.60 10.64
C ASP A 19 3.57 -16.41 9.11
N ILE A 20 2.54 -15.73 8.61
CA ILE A 20 2.42 -15.38 7.19
C ILE A 20 3.09 -14.02 6.97
N LEU A 21 3.98 -13.95 5.96
CA LEU A 21 4.57 -12.69 5.51
C LEU A 21 3.46 -11.72 5.12
N THR A 22 3.27 -10.66 5.92
CA THR A 22 2.12 -9.77 5.82
C THR A 22 2.56 -8.41 5.33
N VAL A 23 2.18 -8.08 4.09
CA VAL A 23 2.46 -6.78 3.48
C VAL A 23 1.15 -5.99 3.34
N GLY A 24 1.08 -4.82 3.97
CA GLY A 24 -0.05 -3.91 3.85
C GLY A 24 0.21 -2.88 2.75
N VAL A 25 -0.68 -2.76 1.77
CA VAL A 25 -0.64 -1.69 0.77
C VAL A 25 -1.86 -0.80 0.98
N VAL A 26 -1.64 0.46 1.34
CA VAL A 26 -2.72 1.39 1.72
C VAL A 26 -2.53 2.76 1.10
N THR A 27 -3.63 3.45 0.83
CA THR A 27 -3.63 4.83 0.32
C THR A 27 -3.94 5.83 1.43
N THR A 28 -3.27 6.99 1.42
CA THR A 28 -3.73 8.14 2.22
C THR A 28 -4.77 8.95 1.44
N PRO A 29 -5.80 9.53 2.10
CA PRO A 29 -6.82 10.30 1.41
C PRO A 29 -6.26 11.57 0.77
N PHE A 30 -6.95 12.10 -0.24
CA PHE A 30 -6.64 13.41 -0.79
C PHE A 30 -6.95 14.52 0.22
N ASP A 31 -6.25 15.65 0.12
CA ASP A 31 -6.48 16.79 1.02
C ASP A 31 -7.92 17.34 0.91
N PHE A 32 -8.54 17.24 -0.27
CA PHE A 32 -9.93 17.68 -0.51
C PHE A 32 -10.98 16.80 0.16
N GLU A 33 -10.65 15.56 0.59
CA GLU A 33 -11.60 14.69 1.27
C GLU A 33 -11.84 15.09 2.74
N GLY A 34 -11.11 16.10 3.22
CA GLY A 34 -11.31 16.75 4.50
C GLY A 34 -10.45 16.22 5.66
N LEU A 35 -10.19 17.12 6.61
CA LEU A 35 -9.30 16.86 7.76
C LEU A 35 -9.72 15.66 8.62
N ARG A 36 -11.04 15.45 8.79
CA ARG A 36 -11.56 14.31 9.56
C ARG A 36 -11.12 12.97 8.95
N ARG A 37 -11.16 12.86 7.62
CA ARG A 37 -10.78 11.61 6.92
C ARG A 37 -9.28 11.38 6.97
N LYS A 38 -8.49 12.45 6.85
CA LYS A 38 -7.03 12.42 7.05
C LYS A 38 -6.66 11.94 8.45
N LYS A 39 -7.29 12.48 9.50
CA LYS A 39 -7.06 12.06 10.89
C LYS A 39 -7.35 10.57 11.11
N ILE A 40 -8.49 10.09 10.60
CA ILE A 40 -8.86 8.66 10.69
C ILE A 40 -7.85 7.79 9.96
N ALA A 41 -7.40 8.19 8.77
CA ALA A 41 -6.40 7.45 8.00
C ALA A 41 -5.07 7.36 8.74
N MET A 42 -4.59 8.44 9.37
CA MET A 42 -3.36 8.43 10.16
C MET A 42 -3.42 7.47 11.34
N LEU A 43 -4.54 7.45 12.07
CA LEU A 43 -4.74 6.48 13.15
C LEU A 43 -4.73 5.04 12.66
N GLY A 44 -5.37 4.76 11.51
CA GLY A 44 -5.33 3.43 10.90
C GLY A 44 -3.95 3.02 10.39
N LEU A 45 -3.15 3.98 9.91
CA LEU A 45 -1.77 3.75 9.48
C LEU A 45 -0.88 3.35 10.66
N GLU A 46 -0.98 4.07 11.78
CA GLU A 46 -0.25 3.73 13.01
C GLU A 46 -0.63 2.35 13.52
N GLU A 47 -1.90 1.98 13.43
CA GLU A 47 -2.35 0.65 13.84
C GLU A 47 -1.92 -0.44 12.86
N MET A 48 -1.99 -0.21 11.55
CA MET A 48 -1.49 -1.14 10.53
C MET A 48 0.00 -1.41 10.70
N GLU A 49 0.81 -0.38 10.96
CA GLU A 49 2.27 -0.47 11.08
C GLU A 49 2.71 -1.44 12.17
N LYS A 50 1.95 -1.55 13.25
CA LYS A 50 2.20 -2.54 14.32
C LYS A 50 1.87 -3.98 13.90
N ASN A 51 0.97 -4.13 12.92
CA ASN A 51 0.34 -5.40 12.57
C ASN A 51 0.78 -5.95 11.19
N VAL A 52 1.74 -5.31 10.50
CA VAL A 52 2.32 -5.81 9.23
C VAL A 52 3.85 -5.92 9.32
N ASP A 53 4.45 -6.72 8.44
CA ASP A 53 5.91 -6.79 8.28
C ASP A 53 6.43 -5.58 7.49
N THR A 54 5.71 -5.23 6.44
CA THR A 54 5.95 -4.05 5.60
C THR A 54 4.64 -3.33 5.32
N LEU A 55 4.63 -2.02 5.53
CA LEU A 55 3.53 -1.13 5.19
C LEU A 55 3.93 -0.21 4.04
N ILE A 56 3.33 -0.41 2.88
CA ILE A 56 3.50 0.46 1.71
C ILE A 56 2.41 1.51 1.72
N ILE A 57 2.82 2.77 1.78
CA ILE A 57 1.91 3.90 1.80
C ILE A 57 1.94 4.59 0.44
N ILE A 58 0.78 4.66 -0.21
CA ILE A 58 0.58 5.38 -1.47
C ILE A 58 -0.13 6.71 -1.15
N PRO A 59 0.58 7.85 -1.23
CA PRO A 59 -0.05 9.14 -1.01
C PRO A 59 -0.91 9.52 -2.21
N ASN A 60 -2.24 9.53 -2.06
CA ASN A 60 -3.13 9.89 -3.17
C ASN A 60 -2.83 11.30 -3.73
N GLN A 61 -2.33 12.21 -2.89
CA GLN A 61 -1.93 13.55 -3.32
C GLN A 61 -0.90 13.55 -4.47
N ASN A 62 -0.01 12.55 -4.52
CA ASN A 62 0.98 12.44 -5.60
C ASN A 62 0.33 12.09 -6.94
N LEU A 63 -0.81 11.41 -6.93
CA LEU A 63 -1.55 11.04 -8.15
C LEU A 63 -2.21 12.25 -8.81
N PHE A 64 -2.49 13.31 -8.03
CA PHE A 64 -2.99 14.58 -8.56
C PHE A 64 -1.94 15.34 -9.36
N ARG A 65 -0.65 15.21 -9.02
CA ARG A 65 0.44 15.89 -9.76
C ARG A 65 0.59 15.38 -11.19
N VAL A 66 0.07 14.18 -11.46
CA VAL A 66 0.12 13.54 -12.78
C VAL A 66 -1.23 13.66 -13.53
N ALA A 67 -2.23 14.31 -12.92
CA ALA A 67 -3.54 14.54 -13.51
C ALA A 67 -3.58 15.91 -14.20
N ASN A 68 -4.03 15.96 -15.45
CA ASN A 68 -4.22 17.20 -16.20
C ASN A 68 -5.56 17.86 -15.82
N GLU A 69 -5.74 19.13 -16.19
CA GLU A 69 -6.94 19.94 -15.89
C GLU A 69 -8.26 19.31 -16.40
N ASN A 70 -8.19 18.43 -17.40
CA ASN A 70 -9.33 17.70 -17.97
C ASN A 70 -9.68 16.39 -17.24
N THR A 71 -8.96 16.03 -16.17
CA THR A 71 -9.13 14.74 -15.49
C THR A 71 -10.32 14.78 -14.55
N THR A 72 -11.31 13.92 -14.74
CA THR A 72 -12.46 13.86 -13.81
C THR A 72 -12.08 13.16 -12.50
N PHE A 73 -12.81 13.43 -11.42
CA PHE A 73 -12.63 12.71 -10.15
C PHE A 73 -12.70 11.18 -10.32
N LYS A 74 -13.55 10.69 -11.23
CA LYS A 74 -13.69 9.25 -11.51
C LYS A 74 -12.41 8.66 -12.11
N ASP A 75 -11.74 9.42 -12.98
CA ASP A 75 -10.49 8.99 -13.61
C ASP A 75 -9.32 9.00 -12.61
N VAL A 76 -9.31 9.96 -11.68
CA VAL A 76 -8.36 10.01 -10.57
C VAL A 76 -8.49 8.76 -9.68
N PHE A 77 -9.70 8.38 -9.28
CA PHE A 77 -9.91 7.17 -8.48
C PHE A 77 -9.52 5.89 -9.23
N LYS A 78 -9.84 5.78 -10.52
CA LYS A 78 -9.36 4.66 -11.35
C LYS A 78 -7.83 4.59 -11.38
N ARG A 79 -7.15 5.73 -11.37
CA ARG A 79 -5.69 5.78 -11.34
C ARG A 79 -5.13 5.34 -10.00
N VAL A 80 -5.81 5.68 -8.89
CA VAL A 80 -5.49 5.15 -7.55
C VAL A 80 -5.56 3.62 -7.57
N ASP A 81 -6.63 3.05 -8.14
CA ASP A 81 -6.80 1.60 -8.23
C ASP A 81 -5.71 0.94 -9.08
N ASN A 82 -5.30 1.59 -10.17
CA ASN A 82 -4.17 1.13 -10.98
C ASN A 82 -2.86 1.13 -10.19
N VAL A 83 -2.54 2.22 -9.47
CA VAL A 83 -1.30 2.28 -8.67
C VAL A 83 -1.31 1.25 -7.55
N LEU A 84 -2.45 1.00 -6.92
CA LEU A 84 -2.59 -0.08 -5.94
C LEU A 84 -2.32 -1.45 -6.57
N ARG A 85 -2.92 -1.72 -7.73
CA ARG A 85 -2.70 -2.96 -8.48
C ARG A 85 -1.23 -3.11 -8.88
N ASP A 86 -0.61 -2.04 -9.37
CA ASP A 86 0.78 -2.06 -9.82
C ASP A 86 1.74 -2.24 -8.63
N GLY A 87 1.42 -1.68 -7.46
CA GLY A 87 2.17 -1.93 -6.22
C GLY A 87 2.13 -3.38 -5.78
N VAL A 88 0.95 -4.00 -5.82
CA VAL A 88 0.82 -5.44 -5.51
C VAL A 88 1.51 -6.30 -6.57
N ASN A 89 1.29 -5.99 -7.85
CA ASN A 89 1.90 -6.72 -8.97
C ASN A 89 3.42 -6.61 -8.97
N SER A 90 4.00 -5.48 -8.55
CA SER A 90 5.46 -5.33 -8.48
C SER A 90 6.08 -6.30 -7.48
N ILE A 91 5.38 -6.59 -6.37
CA ILE A 91 5.84 -7.52 -5.36
C ILE A 91 5.66 -8.97 -5.82
N THR A 92 4.48 -9.27 -6.37
CA THR A 92 4.17 -10.63 -6.81
C THR A 92 4.92 -11.02 -8.08
N ALA A 93 5.24 -10.08 -8.98
CA ALA A 93 6.02 -10.35 -10.19
C ALA A 93 7.44 -10.82 -9.87
N LEU A 94 8.05 -10.31 -8.79
CA LEU A 94 9.34 -10.78 -8.30
C LEU A 94 9.28 -12.24 -7.79
N MET A 95 8.10 -12.71 -7.38
CA MET A 95 7.89 -14.09 -6.92
C MET A 95 7.47 -15.06 -8.03
N VAL A 96 6.74 -14.58 -9.04
CA VAL A 96 5.99 -15.44 -9.99
C VAL A 96 6.65 -15.58 -11.36
N ASN A 97 7.46 -14.60 -11.80
CA ASN A 97 8.17 -14.71 -13.07
C ASN A 97 9.68 -14.86 -12.82
N PRO A 98 10.25 -16.06 -13.02
CA PRO A 98 11.70 -16.23 -12.99
C PRO A 98 12.29 -15.50 -14.21
N GLY A 99 12.67 -14.24 -14.02
CA GLY A 99 13.57 -13.54 -14.93
C GLY A 99 15.01 -14.04 -14.78
N LEU A 100 15.96 -13.38 -15.45
CA LEU A 100 17.39 -13.67 -15.37
C LEU A 100 17.99 -13.51 -13.94
N ILE A 101 17.29 -12.79 -13.06
CA ILE A 101 17.63 -12.66 -11.64
C ILE A 101 16.57 -13.43 -10.86
N ASN A 102 16.91 -14.65 -10.44
CA ASN A 102 16.05 -15.49 -9.61
C ASN A 102 16.17 -15.04 -8.15
N LEU A 103 15.36 -14.06 -7.73
CA LEU A 103 15.16 -13.77 -6.32
C LEU A 103 14.24 -14.84 -5.75
N ASP A 104 14.68 -15.53 -4.70
CA ASP A 104 13.84 -16.52 -4.04
C ASP A 104 12.91 -15.87 -3.00
N PHE A 105 11.91 -16.63 -2.53
CA PHE A 105 10.99 -16.14 -1.51
C PHE A 105 11.69 -15.82 -0.18
N ALA A 106 12.85 -16.46 0.11
CA ALA A 106 13.60 -16.23 1.34
C ALA A 106 14.29 -14.86 1.32
N ASP A 107 14.87 -14.46 0.18
CA ASP A 107 15.47 -13.14 -0.03
C ASP A 107 14.42 -12.04 0.11
N ILE A 108 13.24 -12.22 -0.49
CA ILE A 108 12.13 -11.26 -0.37
C ILE A 108 11.63 -11.19 1.07
N LYS A 109 11.45 -12.35 1.72
CA LYS A 109 11.06 -12.43 3.13
C LYS A 109 12.06 -11.69 4.01
N SER A 110 13.37 -11.90 3.85
CA SER A 110 14.40 -11.18 4.61
C SER A 110 14.44 -9.67 4.33
N VAL A 111 14.12 -9.23 3.11
CA VAL A 111 14.08 -7.79 2.76
C VAL A 111 12.81 -7.10 3.26
N MET A 112 11.70 -7.83 3.44
CA MET A 112 10.41 -7.25 3.84
C MET A 112 10.04 -7.51 5.31
N GLN A 113 10.61 -8.51 5.96
CA GLN A 113 10.34 -8.78 7.37
C GLN A 113 10.89 -7.66 8.27
N GLY A 114 10.02 -7.11 9.11
CA GLY A 114 10.39 -6.14 10.14
C GLY A 114 10.85 -4.77 9.63
N LYS A 115 10.57 -4.43 8.36
CA LYS A 115 11.04 -3.16 7.76
C LYS A 115 10.13 -1.97 8.03
N GLY A 116 8.93 -2.21 8.56
CA GLY A 116 8.02 -1.14 8.94
C GLY A 116 7.52 -0.39 7.71
N ARG A 117 7.77 0.92 7.62
CA ARG A 117 7.25 1.76 6.52
C ARG A 117 8.12 1.69 5.26
N ALA A 118 7.45 1.48 4.14
CA ALA A 118 7.98 1.62 2.80
C ALA A 118 7.15 2.63 1.99
N MET A 119 7.79 3.30 1.03
CA MET A 119 7.13 4.23 0.12
C MET A 119 7.34 3.75 -1.32
N MET A 120 6.25 3.68 -2.09
CA MET A 120 6.33 3.33 -3.50
C MET A 120 6.51 4.59 -4.34
N GLY A 121 7.63 4.67 -5.07
CA GLY A 121 7.85 5.64 -6.13
C GLY A 121 7.72 4.94 -7.48
N THR A 122 6.82 5.40 -8.34
CA THR A 122 6.79 5.02 -9.75
C THR A 122 7.58 6.06 -10.54
N GLY A 123 8.69 5.65 -11.14
CA GLY A 123 9.37 6.41 -12.19
C GLY A 123 8.87 5.91 -13.54
N GLU A 124 8.40 6.82 -14.38
CA GLU A 124 8.42 6.62 -15.84
C GLU A 124 9.81 7.01 -16.37
#